data_AF-A0AAU3NM37-F1
#
_entry.id   AF-A0AAU3NM37-F1
#
_cell.length_a   1.000
_cell.length_b   1.000
_cell.length_c   1.000
_cell.angle_alpha   90.00
_cell.angle_beta   90.00
_cell.angle_gamma   90.00
#
_symmetry.space_group_name_H-M   'P 1'
#
loop_
_entity.id
_entity.type
_entity.pdbx_description
1 polymer ?
#
loop_
_entity_poly.entity_id
_entity_poly.type
_entity_poly.pdbx_seq_one_letter_code
_entity_poly.pdbx_strand_id
1 'polypeptide(L)'
;MDLSRDMAHDGTATADEPGQGDFDGSGWSYDAGLLPAAGPVTWDGVRYEAPDPTGTAANFVEARGQTLLLPAHSHGTLRMVAASHNGPVTTGLTVRYADGSSTEVPLKVGDWAEATPDGSTVVLDMPTGSRPAKASTGRRFGCSAVPSRWTTPR
;
A
#
# COMPACT_ATOMS: atom_id res chain seq x y z
N MET A 1 -9.00 -0.43 -9.55
CA MET A 1 -8.33 -1.36 -10.48
C MET A 1 -8.03 -2.64 -9.72
N ASP A 2 -7.90 -3.77 -10.39
CA ASP A 2 -7.47 -5.03 -9.76
C ASP A 2 -5.94 -5.10 -9.80
N LEU A 3 -5.33 -5.39 -8.64
CA LEU A 3 -3.89 -5.50 -8.43
C LEU A 3 -3.43 -6.96 -8.19
N SER A 4 -4.35 -7.91 -8.14
CA SER A 4 -4.08 -9.30 -7.76
C SER A 4 -2.94 -9.94 -8.57
N ARG A 5 -2.88 -9.67 -9.87
CA ARG A 5 -1.84 -10.19 -10.78
C ARG A 5 -0.44 -9.61 -10.55
N ASP A 6 -0.36 -8.46 -9.87
CA ASP A 6 0.86 -7.70 -9.65
C ASP A 6 1.41 -7.91 -8.23
N MET A 7 0.69 -8.65 -7.38
CA MET A 7 1.15 -9.03 -6.05
C MET A 7 2.30 -10.02 -6.17
N ALA A 8 3.41 -9.73 -5.48
CA ALA A 8 4.63 -10.52 -5.57
C ALA A 8 5.34 -10.69 -4.21
N HIS A 9 4.80 -10.11 -3.15
CA HIS A 9 5.41 -10.11 -1.83
C HIS A 9 4.39 -10.52 -0.77
N ASP A 10 4.78 -11.45 0.09
CA ASP A 10 4.01 -11.78 1.29
C ASP A 10 4.56 -10.97 2.45
N GLY A 11 3.77 -10.00 2.92
CA GLY A 11 4.14 -9.10 4.00
C GLY A 11 3.41 -9.36 5.30
N THR A 12 2.74 -10.50 5.45
CA THR A 12 1.88 -10.79 6.60
C THR A 12 2.32 -12.05 7.31
N ALA A 13 2.17 -12.07 8.63
CA ALA A 13 2.40 -13.25 9.45
C ALA A 13 1.19 -13.46 10.35
N THR A 14 0.83 -14.73 10.53
CA THR A 14 -0.12 -15.07 11.59
C THR A 14 0.60 -15.19 12.92
N ALA A 15 -0.23 -15.30 13.93
CA ALA A 15 0.19 -15.52 15.27
C ALA A 15 0.94 -16.81 15.51
N ASP A 16 0.30 -17.89 15.10
CA ASP A 16 0.81 -19.21 15.40
C ASP A 16 2.02 -19.54 14.52
N GLU A 17 2.20 -18.84 13.39
CA GLU A 17 3.29 -19.06 12.43
C GLU A 17 4.13 -17.80 12.18
N PRO A 18 4.99 -17.44 13.15
CA PRO A 18 5.67 -16.16 13.15
C PRO A 18 6.80 -15.96 12.15
N GLY A 19 7.18 -17.03 11.44
CA GLY A 19 8.17 -16.98 10.37
C GLY A 19 7.57 -16.78 8.98
N GLN A 20 6.25 -16.61 8.89
CA GLN A 20 5.53 -16.32 7.65
C GLN A 20 5.72 -14.87 7.20
N GLY A 21 5.60 -14.66 5.88
CA GLY A 21 5.86 -13.38 5.25
C GLY A 21 7.25 -12.81 5.54
N ASP A 22 7.52 -11.65 4.98
CA ASP A 22 8.72 -10.87 5.27
C ASP A 22 8.55 -9.43 4.77
N PHE A 23 7.62 -8.66 5.35
CA PHE A 23 7.29 -7.33 4.82
C PHE A 23 8.54 -6.46 4.62
N ASP A 24 9.47 -6.45 5.58
CA ASP A 24 10.64 -5.57 5.55
C ASP A 24 11.94 -6.17 4.98
N GLY A 25 11.93 -7.46 4.62
CA GLY A 25 13.12 -8.19 4.16
C GLY A 25 14.07 -8.60 5.29
N SER A 26 13.70 -8.38 6.56
CA SER A 26 14.47 -8.68 7.78
C SER A 26 13.72 -9.64 8.73
N GLY A 27 12.65 -10.27 8.23
CA GLY A 27 11.79 -11.19 8.93
C GLY A 27 10.71 -10.52 9.77
N TRP A 28 10.36 -9.25 9.53
CA TRP A 28 9.22 -8.60 10.18
C TRP A 28 8.06 -8.46 9.21
N SER A 29 6.86 -8.76 9.68
CA SER A 29 5.62 -8.74 8.90
C SER A 29 4.52 -7.94 9.62
N TYR A 30 3.45 -7.61 8.89
CA TYR A 30 2.19 -7.18 9.49
C TYR A 30 1.49 -8.35 10.17
N ASP A 31 0.79 -8.08 11.28
CA ASP A 31 -0.04 -9.08 11.94
C ASP A 31 -1.32 -9.32 11.11
N ALA A 32 -1.45 -10.54 10.60
CA ALA A 32 -2.59 -11.00 9.83
C ALA A 32 -3.93 -10.76 10.55
N GLY A 33 -3.96 -10.94 11.88
CA GLY A 33 -5.17 -10.78 12.70
C GLY A 33 -5.61 -9.33 12.87
N LEU A 34 -4.77 -8.35 12.51
CA LEU A 34 -5.08 -6.93 12.57
C LEU A 34 -5.42 -6.34 11.19
N LEU A 35 -5.26 -7.12 10.13
CA LEU A 35 -5.66 -6.74 8.77
C LEU A 35 -7.14 -7.08 8.53
N PRO A 36 -7.83 -6.35 7.63
CA PRO A 36 -9.15 -6.75 7.19
C PRO A 36 -9.11 -8.14 6.54
N ALA A 37 -10.21 -8.89 6.68
CA ALA A 37 -10.38 -10.12 5.93
C ALA A 37 -10.35 -9.84 4.41
N ALA A 38 -9.98 -10.86 3.63
CA ALA A 38 -9.94 -10.78 2.18
C ALA A 38 -11.27 -10.26 1.61
N GLY A 39 -11.18 -9.37 0.63
CA GLY A 39 -12.32 -8.78 -0.05
C GLY A 39 -12.56 -7.32 0.32
N PRO A 40 -13.78 -6.82 0.19
CA PRO A 40 -13.96 -5.37 0.13
C PRO A 40 -13.76 -4.66 1.46
N VAL A 41 -12.97 -3.59 1.44
CA VAL A 41 -12.73 -2.69 2.56
C VAL A 41 -12.93 -1.24 2.13
N THR A 42 -13.31 -0.36 3.05
CA THR A 42 -13.44 1.08 2.77
C THR A 42 -12.53 1.88 3.68
N TRP A 43 -11.66 2.68 3.06
CA TRP A 43 -10.70 3.54 3.74
C TRP A 43 -10.79 4.95 3.16
N ASP A 44 -10.92 5.96 4.01
CA ASP A 44 -11.11 7.36 3.61
C ASP A 44 -12.22 7.56 2.56
N GLY A 45 -13.34 6.81 2.71
CA GLY A 45 -14.48 6.85 1.78
C GLY A 45 -14.22 6.21 0.41
N VAL A 46 -13.06 5.59 0.19
CA VAL A 46 -12.70 4.88 -1.04
C VAL A 46 -12.77 3.37 -0.80
N ARG A 47 -13.43 2.64 -1.73
CA ARG A 47 -13.50 1.18 -1.68
C ARG A 47 -12.23 0.57 -2.29
N TYR A 48 -11.64 -0.36 -1.57
CA TYR A 48 -10.52 -1.21 -1.97
C TYR A 48 -10.92 -2.67 -1.87
N GLU A 49 -10.10 -3.54 -2.48
CA GLU A 49 -10.16 -4.99 -2.26
C GLU A 49 -8.92 -5.39 -1.46
N ALA A 50 -9.11 -5.79 -0.21
CA ALA A 50 -8.06 -6.29 0.64
C ALA A 50 -7.64 -7.70 0.18
N PRO A 51 -6.32 -7.96 0.10
CA PRO A 51 -5.80 -9.30 -0.19
C PRO A 51 -6.07 -10.26 0.98
N ASP A 52 -5.81 -11.54 0.75
CA ASP A 52 -5.75 -12.54 1.82
C ASP A 52 -4.58 -12.23 2.77
N PRO A 53 -4.83 -11.98 4.07
CA PRO A 53 -3.79 -11.63 5.02
C PRO A 53 -3.14 -12.85 5.70
N THR A 54 -3.43 -14.09 5.28
CA THR A 54 -3.04 -15.31 6.00
C THR A 54 -1.53 -15.60 6.08
N GLY A 55 -0.65 -14.80 5.49
CA GLY A 55 0.80 -15.03 5.54
C GLY A 55 1.27 -16.27 4.80
N THR A 56 0.53 -16.69 3.78
CA THR A 56 0.87 -17.90 3.00
C THR A 56 0.93 -17.65 1.49
N ALA A 57 0.67 -16.42 1.05
CA ALA A 57 0.63 -16.02 -0.34
C ALA A 57 1.00 -14.55 -0.51
N ALA A 58 1.38 -14.16 -1.73
CA ALA A 58 1.66 -12.77 -2.04
C ALA A 58 0.41 -11.90 -1.83
N ASN A 59 0.56 -10.82 -1.06
CA ASN A 59 -0.50 -9.90 -0.67
C ASN A 59 -0.10 -8.41 -0.81
N PHE A 60 1.17 -8.12 -1.14
CA PHE A 60 1.64 -6.79 -1.51
C PHE A 60 2.12 -6.74 -2.96
N VAL A 61 1.85 -5.60 -3.60
CA VAL A 61 2.52 -5.18 -4.83
C VAL A 61 3.75 -4.38 -4.44
N GLU A 62 4.93 -4.82 -4.85
CA GLU A 62 6.16 -4.05 -4.64
C GLU A 62 6.37 -3.03 -5.76
N ALA A 63 6.72 -1.80 -5.39
CA ALA A 63 7.03 -0.73 -6.34
C ALA A 63 8.47 -0.89 -6.89
N ARG A 64 8.66 -1.77 -7.86
CA ARG A 64 9.94 -2.06 -8.52
C ARG A 64 10.18 -1.23 -9.80
N GLY A 65 9.37 -0.18 -10.02
CA GLY A 65 9.40 0.65 -11.24
C GLY A 65 8.58 0.13 -12.42
N GLN A 66 7.73 -0.88 -12.18
CA GLN A 66 6.83 -1.42 -13.19
C GLN A 66 5.70 -0.46 -13.59
N THR A 67 5.08 -0.72 -14.75
CA THR A 67 3.87 0.00 -15.20
C THR A 67 2.63 -0.82 -14.87
N LEU A 68 1.63 -0.16 -14.27
CA LEU A 68 0.31 -0.74 -14.01
C LEU A 68 -0.71 -0.14 -14.98
N LEU A 69 -1.41 -1.01 -15.71
CA LEU A 69 -2.43 -0.56 -16.65
C LEU A 69 -3.72 -0.20 -15.90
N LEU A 70 -4.18 1.04 -16.06
CA LEU A 70 -5.47 1.46 -15.54
C LEU A 70 -6.60 1.00 -16.47
N PRO A 71 -7.77 0.61 -15.94
CA PRO A 71 -8.96 0.39 -16.75
C PRO A 71 -9.27 1.62 -17.60
N ALA A 72 -9.67 1.42 -18.86
CA ALA A 72 -9.97 2.51 -19.77
C ALA A 72 -11.14 3.36 -19.27
N HIS A 73 -10.83 4.54 -18.73
CA HIS A 73 -11.80 5.52 -18.24
C HIS A 73 -11.13 6.89 -18.09
N SER A 74 -11.94 7.94 -17.87
CA SER A 74 -11.42 9.23 -17.45
C SER A 74 -11.15 9.21 -15.94
N HIS A 75 -9.89 9.33 -15.55
CA HIS A 75 -9.45 9.31 -14.15
C HIS A 75 -8.98 10.71 -13.74
N GLY A 76 -9.56 11.26 -12.67
CA GLY A 76 -9.21 12.58 -12.16
C GLY A 76 -8.47 12.57 -10.83
N THR A 77 -8.24 11.41 -10.21
CA THR A 77 -7.60 11.30 -8.89
C THR A 77 -6.95 9.94 -8.75
N LEU A 78 -5.76 9.91 -8.15
CA LEU A 78 -5.10 8.69 -7.72
C LEU A 78 -5.20 8.59 -6.18
N ARG A 79 -5.75 7.47 -5.71
CA ARG A 79 -5.87 7.13 -4.29
C ARG A 79 -5.13 5.83 -4.06
N MET A 80 -4.13 5.84 -3.18
CA MET A 80 -3.29 4.67 -2.91
C MET A 80 -3.17 4.45 -1.43
N VAL A 81 -3.20 3.18 -1.02
CA VAL A 81 -2.80 2.73 0.31
C VAL A 81 -1.41 2.13 0.17
N ALA A 82 -0.44 2.71 0.87
CA ALA A 82 0.96 2.34 0.74
C ALA A 82 1.68 2.46 2.07
N ALA A 83 2.76 1.70 2.19
CA ALA A 83 3.74 1.79 3.26
C ALA A 83 5.12 1.51 2.66
N SER A 84 6.16 2.09 3.25
CA SER A 84 7.54 1.70 2.97
C SER A 84 8.12 0.95 4.17
N HIS A 85 9.26 0.32 3.96
CA HIS A 85 10.10 -0.23 5.01
C HIS A 85 11.53 0.27 4.79
N ASN A 86 12.36 0.19 5.83
CA ASN A 86 13.74 0.70 5.83
C ASN A 86 13.83 2.22 5.60
N GLY A 87 12.83 2.97 6.05
CA GLY A 87 12.74 4.42 6.00
C GLY A 87 11.64 4.95 5.07
N PRO A 88 11.24 6.22 5.23
CA PRO A 88 10.25 6.86 4.37
C PRO A 88 10.81 7.06 2.96
N VAL A 89 9.93 6.96 1.96
CA VAL A 89 10.28 7.15 0.54
C VAL A 89 9.62 8.43 0.01
N THR A 90 10.38 9.26 -0.68
CA THR A 90 9.86 10.38 -1.49
C THR A 90 10.28 10.17 -2.93
N THR A 91 9.31 10.10 -3.84
CA THR A 91 9.54 9.77 -5.25
C THR A 91 8.47 10.41 -6.15
N GLY A 92 8.62 10.27 -7.47
CA GLY A 92 7.63 10.67 -8.47
C GLY A 92 6.92 9.46 -9.08
N LEU A 93 5.60 9.50 -9.15
CA LEU A 93 4.80 8.54 -9.90
C LEU A 93 4.51 9.10 -11.29
N THR A 94 4.91 8.38 -12.34
CA THR A 94 4.66 8.79 -13.72
C THR A 94 3.29 8.30 -14.20
N VAL A 95 2.38 9.22 -14.48
CA VAL A 95 1.11 8.96 -15.16
C VAL A 95 1.32 9.12 -16.66
N ARG A 96 1.02 8.08 -17.44
CA ARG A 96 1.09 8.10 -18.91
C ARG A 96 -0.33 8.12 -19.49
N TYR A 97 -0.58 9.02 -20.41
CA TYR A 97 -1.91 9.22 -21.02
C TYR A 97 -2.00 8.57 -22.40
N ALA A 98 -3.22 8.32 -22.85
CA ALA A 98 -3.50 7.70 -24.15
C ALA A 98 -3.07 8.56 -25.35
N ASP A 99 -2.93 9.88 -25.15
CA ASP A 99 -2.41 10.82 -26.16
C ASP A 99 -0.86 10.81 -26.26
N GLY A 100 -0.20 9.97 -25.46
CA GLY A 100 1.26 9.86 -25.42
C GLY A 100 1.96 10.86 -24.49
N SER A 101 1.22 11.81 -23.91
CA SER A 101 1.76 12.71 -22.89
C SER A 101 1.95 11.98 -21.55
N SER A 102 2.70 12.61 -20.64
CA SER A 102 2.87 12.12 -19.27
C SER A 102 2.95 13.24 -18.25
N THR A 103 2.61 12.94 -17.01
CA THR A 103 2.83 13.84 -15.87
C THR A 103 3.48 13.08 -14.73
N GLU A 104 4.36 13.76 -14.01
CA GLU A 104 4.95 13.24 -12.78
C GLU A 104 4.20 13.79 -11.57
N VAL A 105 3.87 12.89 -10.65
CA VAL A 105 3.06 13.16 -9.46
C VAL A 105 3.95 12.93 -8.23
N PRO A 106 4.21 13.94 -7.39
CA PRO A 106 5.01 13.73 -6.19
C PRO A 106 4.28 12.79 -5.23
N LEU A 107 5.01 11.80 -4.71
CA LEU A 107 4.53 10.79 -3.79
C LEU A 107 5.48 10.71 -2.60
N LYS A 108 4.92 10.79 -1.39
CA LYS A 108 5.62 10.53 -0.13
C LYS A 108 4.92 9.38 0.57
N VAL A 109 5.69 8.34 0.91
CA VAL A 109 5.21 7.15 1.63
C VAL A 109 5.99 7.04 2.93
N GLY A 110 5.28 6.87 4.03
CA GLY A 110 5.87 6.72 5.36
C GLY A 110 6.44 5.33 5.57
N ASP A 111 7.50 5.25 6.36
CA ASP A 111 7.93 3.97 6.90
C ASP A 111 6.83 3.40 7.79
N TRP A 112 6.57 2.12 7.61
CA TRP A 112 5.51 1.40 8.31
C TRP A 112 5.64 1.44 9.83
N ALA A 113 6.85 1.59 10.38
CA ALA A 113 7.13 1.59 11.81
C ALA A 113 7.39 3.01 12.37
N GLU A 114 7.23 4.06 11.56
CA GLU A 114 7.49 5.45 11.95
C GLU A 114 6.24 6.34 11.94
N ALA A 115 6.45 7.63 12.19
CA ALA A 115 5.42 8.63 12.07
C ALA A 115 4.94 8.79 10.62
N THR A 116 3.64 9.04 10.46
CA THR A 116 3.03 9.24 9.15
C THR A 116 3.48 10.57 8.56
N PRO A 117 3.91 10.62 7.29
CA PRO A 117 4.29 11.85 6.64
C PRO A 117 3.15 12.86 6.53
N ASP A 118 3.50 14.15 6.59
CA ASP A 118 2.58 15.23 6.24
C ASP A 118 1.94 15.01 4.87
N GLY A 119 0.63 15.31 4.77
CA GLY A 119 -0.16 15.11 3.54
C GLY A 119 -0.63 13.67 3.32
N SER A 120 -0.37 12.75 4.26
CA SER A 120 -0.91 11.38 4.25
C SER A 120 -1.90 11.16 5.40
N THR A 121 -2.86 10.26 5.20
CA THR A 121 -3.81 9.85 6.25
C THR A 121 -3.51 8.43 6.70
N VAL A 122 -3.52 8.15 7.99
CA VAL A 122 -3.44 6.76 8.48
C VAL A 122 -4.79 6.10 8.29
N VAL A 123 -4.85 5.02 7.51
CA VAL A 123 -6.10 4.28 7.26
C VAL A 123 -6.24 3.02 8.10
N LEU A 124 -5.12 2.51 8.60
CA LEU A 124 -5.08 1.40 9.53
C LEU A 124 -3.88 1.61 10.44
N ASP A 125 -4.14 1.66 11.75
CA ASP A 125 -3.12 1.74 12.80
C ASP A 125 -3.18 0.44 13.62
N MET A 126 -2.03 -0.19 13.81
CA MET A 126 -1.93 -1.44 14.55
C MET A 126 -1.48 -1.15 15.99
N PRO A 127 -2.30 -1.51 16.99
CA PRO A 127 -1.99 -1.21 18.38
C PRO A 127 -0.69 -1.88 18.84
N THR A 128 -0.02 -1.22 19.76
CA THR A 128 1.18 -1.75 20.40
C THR A 128 0.81 -2.89 21.35
N GLY A 129 1.20 -4.12 21.02
CA GLY A 129 1.15 -5.25 21.99
C GLY A 129 0.29 -6.46 21.61
N SER A 130 -0.37 -6.49 20.46
CA SER A 130 -0.85 -7.75 19.88
C SER A 130 0.36 -8.54 19.35
N ARG A 131 0.71 -9.60 20.06
CA ARG A 131 1.59 -10.66 19.57
C ARG A 131 0.73 -11.69 18.86
N PRO A 132 1.32 -12.53 18.00
CA PRO A 132 2.75 -12.93 17.80
C PRO A 132 3.44 -12.58 16.47
N ALA A 133 4.72 -12.97 16.40
CA ALA A 133 5.66 -12.89 15.26
C ALA A 133 6.31 -11.55 14.99
N LYS A 134 7.54 -11.31 15.47
CA LYS A 134 8.40 -10.17 15.05
C LYS A 134 7.57 -8.98 14.52
N ALA A 135 6.69 -8.46 15.38
CA ALA A 135 5.79 -7.37 15.09
C ALA A 135 6.24 -6.25 16.01
N SER A 136 6.92 -5.27 15.45
CA SER A 136 7.32 -4.08 16.18
C SER A 136 6.12 -3.14 16.30
N THR A 137 6.14 -2.39 17.38
CA THR A 137 5.15 -1.42 17.82
C THR A 137 4.81 -0.34 16.78
N GLY A 138 3.51 -0.05 16.60
CA GLY A 138 3.02 1.17 15.95
C GLY A 138 3.06 1.13 14.43
N ARG A 139 2.41 0.14 13.81
CA ARG A 139 2.43 -0.03 12.35
C ARG A 139 1.27 0.66 11.67
N ARG A 140 1.54 1.41 10.59
CA ARG A 140 0.53 2.23 9.92
C ARG A 140 0.53 2.06 8.42
N PHE A 141 -0.67 1.97 7.85
CA PHE A 141 -0.88 2.21 6.43
C PHE A 141 -1.18 3.69 6.19
N GLY A 142 -0.45 4.30 5.24
CA GLY A 142 -0.74 5.64 4.75
C GLY A 142 -1.62 5.59 3.50
N CYS A 143 -2.68 6.38 3.47
CA CYS A 143 -3.34 6.80 2.24
C CYS A 143 -2.69 8.09 1.77
N SER A 144 -2.08 8.06 0.58
CA SER A 144 -1.70 9.28 -0.13
C SER A 144 -2.80 9.58 -1.14
N ALA A 145 -3.46 10.72 -0.95
CA ALA A 145 -4.35 11.29 -1.92
C ALA A 145 -3.56 12.36 -2.65
N VAL A 146 -3.32 12.18 -3.95
CA VAL A 146 -2.79 13.28 -4.76
C VAL A 146 -3.95 13.95 -5.48
N PRO A 147 -4.47 15.08 -4.97
CA PRO A 147 -5.46 15.84 -5.69
C PRO A 147 -4.75 16.59 -6.83
N SER A 148 -5.09 16.25 -8.07
CA SER A 148 -4.92 17.16 -9.19
C SER A 148 -6.01 16.82 -10.19
N ARG A 149 -6.81 17.80 -10.59
CA ARG A 149 -7.60 17.66 -11.81
C ARG A 149 -6.61 17.58 -12.96
N TRP A 150 -6.26 16.36 -13.37
CA TRP A 150 -5.45 16.13 -14.56
C TRP A 150 -6.35 16.41 -15.78
N THR A 151 -6.43 17.66 -16.19
CA THR A 151 -7.10 18.01 -17.45
C THR A 151 -6.20 17.58 -18.60
N THR A 152 -6.72 16.71 -19.45
CA THR A 152 -6.19 16.45 -20.80
C THR A 152 -6.00 17.77 -21.54
N PRO A 153 -4.88 17.98 -22.27
CA PRO A 153 -4.88 18.98 -23.33
C PRO A 153 -5.98 18.61 -24.33
N ARG A 154 -6.74 19.61 -24.77
CA ARG A 154 -7.80 19.44 -25.77
C ARG A 154 -7.26 19.00 -27.12
#